data_AF-A0A3S4ZZ69-F1
#
_entry.id   AF-A0A3S4ZZ69-F1
#
_cell.length_a   1.000
_cell.length_b   1.000
_cell.length_c   1.000
_cell.angle_alpha   90.00
_cell.angle_beta   90.00
_cell.angle_gamma   90.00
#
_symmetry.space_group_name_H-M   'P 1'
#
loop_
_entity.id
_entity.type
_entity.pdbx_description
1 polymer ?
#
loop_
_entity_poly.entity_id
_entity_poly.type
_entity_poly.pdbx_seq_one_letter_code
_entity_poly.pdbx_strand_id
1 'polypeptide(L)'
;MEVEEGERLPFLDVEVIRFNGTLKKKLVRKKSYAGIILNFRSHHNYRLKIGIMRSNIIRSLRLTDVEFWGEELNKLTGIFLDNGYPSEVIQRNIRAVKS
;
A
#
# COMPACT_ATOMS: atom_id res chain seq x y z
N MET A 1 -18.14 -1.37 18.46
CA MET A 1 -18.58 -0.99 17.11
C MET A 1 -17.61 0.05 16.58
N GLU A 2 -17.39 0.09 15.27
CA GLU A 2 -16.66 1.20 14.63
C GLU A 2 -17.53 2.46 14.67
N VAL A 3 -16.93 3.63 14.85
CA VAL A 3 -17.62 4.92 15.04
C VAL A 3 -17.12 5.91 13.99
N GLU A 4 -18.04 6.57 13.30
CA GLU A 4 -17.72 7.62 12.32
C GLU A 4 -17.46 8.94 13.07
N GLU A 5 -16.31 9.56 12.84
CA GLU A 5 -15.93 10.86 13.40
C GLU A 5 -15.44 11.77 12.28
N GLY A 6 -16.06 12.95 12.12
CA GLY A 6 -15.63 13.92 11.11
C GLY A 6 -15.63 13.36 9.67
N GLU A 7 -16.72 12.70 9.28
CA GLU A 7 -16.90 12.07 7.96
C GLU A 7 -15.94 10.91 7.65
N ARG A 8 -15.22 10.42 8.66
CA ARG A 8 -14.24 9.34 8.54
C ARG A 8 -14.64 8.19 9.44
N LEU A 9 -14.66 6.99 8.87
CA LEU A 9 -14.91 5.75 9.57
C LEU A 9 -13.72 4.81 9.34
N PRO A 10 -12.90 4.52 10.36
CA PRO A 10 -11.94 3.43 10.27
C PRO A 10 -12.71 2.10 10.18
N PHE A 11 -12.55 1.39 9.07
CA PHE A 11 -13.17 0.10 8.78
C PHE A 11 -12.12 -0.91 8.31
N LEU A 12 -11.82 -1.92 9.12
CA LEU A 12 -10.76 -2.90 8.85
C LEU A 12 -9.40 -2.21 8.54
N ASP A 13 -8.91 -2.35 7.29
CA ASP A 13 -7.63 -1.79 6.83
C ASP A 13 -7.79 -0.47 6.06
N VAL A 14 -9.01 0.07 5.98
CA VAL A 14 -9.30 1.30 5.23
C VAL A 14 -9.96 2.34 6.12
N GLU A 15 -9.66 3.61 5.87
CA GLU A 15 -10.49 4.73 6.30
C GLU A 15 -11.51 4.97 5.18
N VAL A 16 -12.79 4.82 5.53
CA VAL A 16 -13.90 5.19 4.67
C VAL A 16 -14.21 6.66 4.92
N ILE A 17 -14.15 7.48 3.87
CA ILE A 17 -14.32 8.92 3.92
C ILE A 17 -15.59 9.26 3.16
N ARG A 18 -16.56 9.90 3.83
CA ARG A 18 -17.73 10.44 3.16
C ARG A 18 -17.34 11.74 2.47
N PHE A 19 -17.68 11.88 1.20
CA PHE A 19 -17.38 13.07 0.41
C PHE A 19 -18.48 13.33 -0.62
N ASN A 20 -19.20 14.44 -0.48
CA ASN A 20 -20.26 14.86 -1.41
C ASN A 20 -21.27 13.74 -1.75
N GLY A 21 -21.75 13.00 -0.74
CA GLY A 21 -22.69 11.89 -0.94
C GLY A 21 -22.10 10.60 -1.51
N THR A 22 -20.79 10.57 -1.79
CA THR A 22 -20.05 9.37 -2.18
C THR A 22 -19.17 8.86 -1.04
N LEU A 23 -18.76 7.60 -1.11
CA LEU A 23 -17.78 7.02 -0.20
C LEU A 23 -16.44 6.89 -0.92
N LYS A 24 -15.40 7.40 -0.27
CA LYS A 24 -14.02 7.24 -0.67
C LYS A 24 -13.30 6.31 0.29
N LYS A 25 -12.27 5.63 -0.18
CA LYS A 25 -11.48 4.69 0.63
C LYS A 25 -10.00 5.03 0.54
N LYS A 26 -9.37 5.03 1.70
CA LYS A 26 -7.93 5.20 1.84
C LYS A 26 -7.36 4.07 2.69
N LEU A 27 -6.34 3.37 2.19
CA LEU A 27 -5.66 2.36 2.99
C LEU A 27 -5.01 3.01 4.22
N VAL A 28 -5.27 2.44 5.40
CA VAL A 28 -4.67 2.87 6.65
C VAL A 28 -3.78 1.78 7.20
N ARG A 29 -2.57 2.18 7.59
CA ARG A 29 -1.65 1.36 8.37
C ARG A 29 -1.68 1.86 9.81
N LYS A 30 -1.71 0.92 10.76
CA LYS A 30 -1.64 1.26 12.19
C LYS A 30 -0.34 2.05 12.47
N LYS A 31 -0.38 2.96 13.44
CA LYS A 31 0.81 3.73 13.87
C LYS A 31 1.97 2.82 14.31
N SER A 32 1.67 1.63 14.81
CA SER A 32 2.65 0.62 15.22
C SER A 32 3.20 -0.23 14.06
N TYR A 33 2.75 -0.02 12.82
CA TYR A 33 3.22 -0.78 11.68
C TYR A 33 4.65 -0.38 11.33
N ALA A 34 5.59 -1.30 11.53
CA ALA A 34 7.02 -1.06 11.36
C ALA A 34 7.48 -1.07 9.89
N GLY A 35 6.62 -1.36 8.92
CA GLY A 35 7.03 -1.43 7.51
C GLY A 35 7.96 -2.60 7.19
N ILE A 36 8.05 -3.63 8.04
CA ILE A 36 8.93 -4.77 7.83
C ILE A 36 8.26 -5.77 6.89
N ILE A 37 8.95 -6.15 5.81
CA ILE A 37 8.58 -7.21 4.88
C ILE A 37 9.78 -8.13 4.62
N LEU A 38 9.69 -9.01 3.63
CA LEU A 38 10.80 -9.88 3.25
C LEU A 38 11.99 -9.06 2.73
N ASN A 39 13.10 -9.04 3.46
CA ASN A 39 14.29 -8.30 3.03
C ASN A 39 14.80 -8.82 1.68
N PHE A 40 15.09 -7.92 0.74
CA PHE A 40 15.49 -8.30 -0.61
C PHE A 40 16.82 -9.07 -0.69
N ARG A 41 17.72 -8.86 0.28
CA ARG A 41 19.05 -9.52 0.35
C ARG A 41 19.03 -10.89 1.02
N SER A 42 17.93 -11.30 1.63
CA SER A 42 17.77 -12.61 2.26
C SER A 42 17.92 -13.77 1.26
N HIS A 43 18.19 -14.99 1.72
CA HIS A 43 18.32 -16.17 0.86
C HIS A 43 16.95 -16.78 0.47
N HIS A 44 16.10 -15.96 -0.16
CA HIS A 44 14.85 -16.41 -0.79
C HIS A 44 14.86 -16.16 -2.29
N ASN A 45 14.07 -16.99 -3.00
CA ASN A 45 13.92 -16.90 -4.45
C ASN A 45 13.50 -15.48 -4.88
N TYR A 46 14.15 -14.96 -5.93
CA TYR A 46 13.85 -13.64 -6.48
C TYR A 46 12.36 -13.48 -6.85
N ARG A 47 11.76 -14.50 -7.49
CA ARG A 47 10.35 -14.46 -7.90
C ARG A 47 9.41 -14.33 -6.70
N LEU A 48 9.75 -14.94 -5.57
CA LEU A 48 8.96 -14.79 -4.33
C LEU A 48 8.98 -13.35 -3.84
N LYS A 49 10.17 -12.73 -3.75
CA LYS A 49 10.33 -11.33 -3.33
C LYS A 49 9.55 -10.37 -4.24
N ILE A 50 9.61 -10.60 -5.56
CA ILE A 50 8.83 -9.82 -6.54
C ILE A 50 7.33 -10.08 -6.39
N GLY A 51 6.92 -11.32 -6.16
CA GLY A 51 5.53 -11.69 -5.89
C GLY A 51 4.97 -10.93 -4.69
N ILE A 52 5.69 -10.94 -3.56
CA ILE A 52 5.31 -10.20 -2.35
C ILE A 52 5.16 -8.71 -2.64
N MET A 53 6.13 -8.10 -3.32
CA MET A 53 6.08 -6.69 -3.68
C MET A 53 4.85 -6.37 -4.56
N ARG A 54 4.61 -7.16 -5.61
CA ARG A 54 3.44 -7.00 -6.49
C ARG A 54 2.12 -7.17 -5.74
N SER A 55 2.01 -8.19 -4.89
CA SER A 55 0.80 -8.42 -4.08
C SER A 55 0.52 -7.25 -3.15
N ASN A 56 1.55 -6.65 -2.54
CA ASN A 56 1.39 -5.44 -1.73
C ASN A 56 0.92 -4.24 -2.54
N ILE A 57 1.50 -4.01 -3.72
CA ILE A 57 1.07 -2.93 -4.63
C ILE A 57 -0.39 -3.15 -5.05
N ILE A 58 -0.73 -4.33 -5.57
CA ILE A 58 -2.08 -4.67 -6.05
C ILE A 58 -3.11 -4.50 -4.94
N ARG A 59 -2.83 -5.03 -3.74
CA ARG A 59 -3.74 -4.90 -2.59
C ARG A 59 -3.97 -3.43 -2.25
N SER A 60 -2.91 -2.64 -2.19
CA SER A 60 -3.01 -1.24 -1.77
C SER A 60 -3.79 -0.40 -2.76
N LEU A 61 -3.59 -0.62 -4.06
CA LEU A 61 -4.35 0.07 -5.12
C LEU A 61 -5.82 -0.37 -5.18
N ARG A 62 -6.13 -1.63 -4.86
CA ARG A 62 -7.53 -2.12 -4.80
C ARG A 62 -8.32 -1.57 -3.62
N LEU A 63 -7.64 -1.31 -2.50
CA LEU A 63 -8.27 -0.81 -1.28
C LEU A 63 -8.34 0.71 -1.20
N THR A 64 -7.71 1.40 -2.15
CA THR A 64 -7.54 2.86 -2.14
C THR A 64 -8.09 3.45 -3.43
N ASP A 65 -8.85 4.54 -3.34
CA ASP A 65 -9.33 5.22 -4.55
C ASP A 65 -8.20 5.94 -5.28
N VAL A 66 -8.40 6.11 -6.60
CA VAL A 66 -7.36 6.56 -7.56
C VAL A 66 -6.69 7.87 -7.15
N GLU A 67 -7.44 8.80 -6.56
CA GLU A 67 -6.93 10.10 -6.10
C GLU A 67 -5.86 9.97 -5.00
N PHE A 68 -5.89 8.89 -4.20
CA PHE A 68 -4.94 8.63 -3.13
C PHE A 68 -3.81 7.68 -3.55
N TRP A 69 -3.80 7.18 -4.79
CA TRP A 69 -2.77 6.24 -5.26
C TRP A 69 -1.37 6.82 -5.20
N GLY A 70 -1.20 8.12 -5.44
CA GLY A 70 0.10 8.78 -5.39
C GLY A 70 0.71 8.71 -3.98
N GLU A 71 -0.05 9.12 -2.97
CA GLU A 71 0.36 9.05 -1.57
C GLU A 71 0.69 7.61 -1.15
N GLU A 72 -0.15 6.66 -1.56
CA GLU A 72 -0.02 5.27 -1.18
C GLU A 72 1.21 4.59 -1.82
N LEU A 73 1.45 4.84 -3.11
CA LEU A 73 2.64 4.31 -3.80
C LEU A 73 3.94 4.93 -3.28
N ASN A 74 3.92 6.19 -2.84
CA ASN A 74 5.08 6.81 -2.21
C ASN A 74 5.42 6.12 -0.88
N LYS A 75 4.42 5.83 -0.04
CA LYS A 75 4.60 5.08 1.21
C LYS A 75 5.16 3.67 0.95
N LEU A 76 4.57 2.94 0.01
CA LEU A 76 5.05 1.61 -0.37
C LEU A 76 6.48 1.64 -0.91
N THR A 77 6.82 2.65 -1.71
CA THR A 77 8.19 2.82 -2.24
C THR A 77 9.19 2.97 -1.10
N GLY A 78 8.90 3.79 -0.09
CA GLY A 78 9.73 3.90 1.12
C GLY A 78 9.90 2.55 1.83
N ILE A 79 8.79 1.86 2.09
CA ILE A 79 8.79 0.52 2.72
C ILE A 79 9.68 -0.45 1.93
N PHE A 80 9.57 -0.51 0.60
CA PHE A 80 10.37 -1.41 -0.22
C PHE A 80 11.87 -1.05 -0.18
N LEU A 81 12.21 0.23 -0.26
CA LEU A 81 13.59 0.70 -0.16
C LEU A 81 14.21 0.34 1.20
N ASP A 82 13.47 0.54 2.30
CA ASP A 82 13.91 0.20 3.66
C ASP A 82 14.15 -1.32 3.82
N ASN A 83 13.42 -2.14 3.06
CA ASN A 83 13.62 -3.59 3.00
C ASN A 83 14.64 -4.04 1.94
N GLY A 84 15.38 -3.10 1.36
CA GLY A 84 16.52 -3.36 0.46
C GLY A 84 16.14 -3.66 -0.99
N TYR A 85 14.89 -3.41 -1.41
CA TYR A 85 14.49 -3.59 -2.81
C TYR A 85 15.12 -2.49 -3.69
N PRO A 86 15.69 -2.83 -4.86
CA PRO A 86 16.24 -1.83 -5.78
C PRO A 86 15.16 -0.91 -6.35
N SER A 87 15.45 0.39 -6.44
CA SER A 87 14.52 1.42 -6.94
C SER A 87 13.99 1.09 -8.34
N GLU A 88 14.86 0.64 -9.24
CA GLU A 88 14.51 0.29 -10.61
C GLU A 88 13.51 -0.87 -10.66
N VAL A 89 13.68 -1.84 -9.76
CA VAL A 89 12.79 -2.99 -9.63
C VAL A 89 11.43 -2.55 -9.09
N ILE A 90 11.40 -1.66 -8.10
CA ILE A 90 10.16 -1.09 -7.55
C ILE A 90 9.40 -0.36 -8.66
N GLN A 91 10.04 0.61 -9.31
CA GLN A 91 9.41 1.46 -10.32
C GLN A 91 8.93 0.67 -11.54
N ARG A 92 9.71 -0.32 -11.99
CA ARG A 92 9.28 -1.23 -13.07
C ARG A 92 7.98 -1.96 -12.72
N ASN A 93 7.86 -2.45 -11.49
CA ASN A 93 6.69 -3.22 -11.08
C ASN A 93 5.47 -2.33 -10.76
N ILE A 94 5.67 -1.12 -10.24
CA ILE A 94 4.58 -0.14 -10.11
C ILE A 94 3.98 0.17 -11.48
N ARG A 95 4.83 0.44 -12.49
CA ARG A 95 4.35 0.68 -13.87
C ARG A 95 3.58 -0.50 -14.43
N ALA A 96 4.09 -1.73 -14.25
CA ALA A 96 3.46 -2.94 -14.77
C ALA A 96 2.13 -3.32 -14.07
N VAL A 97 1.87 -2.83 -12.86
CA VAL A 97 0.60 -3.06 -12.16
C VAL A 97 -0.42 -1.96 -12.49
N LYS A 98 0.04 -0.76 -12.85
CA LYS A 98 -0.82 0.36 -13.24
C LYS A 98 -1.29 0.32 -14.70
N SER A 99 -0.56 -0.39 -15.56
CA SER A 99 -0.96 -0.66 -16.96
C SER A 99 -2.15 -1.61 -17.02
#